data_AF-A0A763SYT8-F1
#
_entry.id   AF-A0A763SYT8-F1
#
_cell.length_a   1.000
_cell.length_b   1.000
_cell.length_c   1.000
_cell.angle_alpha   90.00
_cell.angle_beta   90.00
_cell.angle_gamma   90.00
#
_symmetry.space_group_name_H-M   'P 1'
#
loop_
_entity.id
_entity.type
_entity.pdbx_description
1 polymer ?
#
loop_
_entity_poly.entity_id
_entity_poly.type
_entity_poly.pdbx_seq_one_letter_code
_entity_poly.pdbx_strand_id
1 'polypeptide(L)' 'QAAEYERQQLLSHADGVMLDWRTELMLGEISDANRAKLSAWMAYKNEVRSVDVTTDPENINWPVPRRYRPFNIWSTGGIY' A
#
# COMPACT_ATOMS: atom_id res chain seq x y z
N GLN A 1 15.15 -5.24 11.22
CA GLN A 1 13.66 -5.20 11.31
C GLN A 1 13.02 -4.08 10.48
N ALA A 2 13.79 -3.20 9.81
CA ALA A 2 13.25 -2.08 9.02
C ALA A 2 12.33 -2.52 7.87
N ALA A 3 12.69 -3.58 7.15
CA ALA A 3 11.87 -4.15 6.08
C ALA A 3 10.43 -4.51 6.50
N GLU A 4 10.24 -5.18 7.64
CA GLU A 4 8.89 -5.54 8.09
C GLU A 4 8.08 -4.31 8.52
N TYR A 5 8.77 -3.28 9.04
CA TYR A 5 8.13 -2.00 9.36
C TYR A 5 7.64 -1.29 8.10
N GLU A 6 8.47 -1.21 7.05
CA GLU A 6 8.07 -0.64 5.75
C GLU A 6 6.92 -1.40 5.13
N ARG A 7 6.94 -2.74 5.19
CA ARG A 7 5.83 -3.60 4.75
C ARG A 7 4.52 -3.22 5.43
N GLN A 8 4.54 -3.10 6.75
CA GLN A 8 3.35 -2.73 7.52
C GLN A 8 2.86 -1.33 7.18
N GLN A 9 3.77 -0.37 6.98
CA GLN A 9 3.40 0.97 6.54
C GLN A 9 2.73 0.97 5.16
N LEU A 10 3.25 0.22 4.19
CA LEU A 10 2.66 0.11 2.86
C LEU A 10 1.29 -0.56 2.89
N LEU A 11 1.12 -1.59 3.72
CA LEU A 11 -0.17 -2.24 3.93
C LEU A 11 -1.19 -1.31 4.60
N SER A 12 -0.77 -0.56 5.62
CA SER A 12 -1.61 0.42 6.32
C SER A 12 -2.03 1.57 5.40
N HIS A 13 -1.10 2.09 4.59
CA HIS A 13 -1.39 3.09 3.59
C HIS A 13 -2.40 2.59 2.56
N ALA A 14 -2.20 1.37 2.04
CA ALA A 14 -3.14 0.73 1.12
C ALA A 14 -4.53 0.58 1.74
N ASP A 15 -4.62 0.18 3.02
CA ASP A 15 -5.91 0.08 3.73
C ASP A 15 -6.58 1.45 3.91
N GLY A 16 -5.82 2.51 4.20
CA GLY A 16 -6.34 3.87 4.25
C GLY A 16 -6.88 4.37 2.90
N VAL A 17 -6.15 4.12 1.82
CA VAL A 17 -6.58 4.51 0.46
C VAL A 17 -7.81 3.72 0.00
N MET A 18 -7.88 2.42 0.32
CA MET A 18 -9.03 1.59 -0.01
C MET A 18 -10.23 1.82 0.91
N LEU A 19 -10.09 2.54 2.02
CA LEU A 19 -11.15 2.74 3.00
C LEU A 19 -12.40 3.36 2.36
N ASP A 20 -12.19 4.42 1.56
CA ASP A 20 -13.25 5.13 0.86
C ASP A 20 -13.96 4.21 -0.15
N TRP A 21 -13.19 3.47 -0.96
CA TRP A 21 -13.78 2.54 -1.94
C TRP A 21 -14.44 1.32 -1.30
N ARG A 22 -13.94 0.83 -0.16
CA ARG A 22 -14.63 -0.20 0.63
C ARG A 22 -15.96 0.31 1.16
N THR A 23 -16.00 1.57 1.59
CA THR A 23 -17.24 2.21 2.05
C THR A 23 -18.23 2.33 0.90
N GLU A 24 -17.82 2.85 -0.26
CA GLU A 24 -18.64 2.88 -1.47
C GLU A 24 -19.11 1.48 -1.90
N LEU A 25 -18.25 0.46 -1.80
CA LEU A 25 -18.59 -0.93 -2.13
C LEU A 25 -19.67 -1.48 -1.19
N MET A 26 -19.58 -1.19 0.10
CA MET A 26 -20.57 -1.60 1.11
C MET A 26 -21.91 -0.88 0.92
N LEU A 27 -21.87 0.37 0.48
CA LEU A 27 -23.07 1.15 0.15
C LEU A 27 -23.69 0.75 -1.19
N GLY A 28 -22.97 -0.02 -2.02
CA GLY A 28 -23.40 -0.38 -3.39
C GLY A 28 -23.27 0.78 -4.38
N GLU A 29 -22.55 1.85 -4.03
CA GLU A 29 -22.39 3.07 -4.82
C GLU A 29 -21.03 3.15 -5.53
N ILE A 30 -20.20 2.10 -5.41
CA ILE A 30 -18.87 2.09 -6.01
C ILE A 30 -18.92 2.23 -7.54
N SER A 31 -18.17 3.21 -8.06
CA SER A 31 -17.99 3.37 -9.50
C SER A 31 -17.09 2.29 -10.10
N ASP A 32 -17.25 1.97 -11.39
CA ASP A 32 -16.35 1.03 -12.09
C ASP A 32 -14.87 1.45 -11.99
N ALA A 33 -14.61 2.77 -11.99
CA ALA A 33 -13.28 3.32 -11.78
C ALA A 33 -12.73 3.00 -10.38
N ASN A 34 -13.53 3.14 -9.33
CA ASN A 34 -13.11 2.83 -7.97
C ASN A 34 -13.02 1.32 -7.74
N ARG A 35 -13.86 0.53 -8.39
CA ARG A 35 -13.76 -0.94 -8.40
C ARG A 35 -12.45 -1.42 -9.04
N ALA A 36 -12.05 -0.82 -10.16
CA ALA A 36 -10.77 -1.10 -10.80
C ALA A 36 -9.58 -0.71 -9.90
N LYS A 37 -9.65 0.44 -9.22
CA LYS A 37 -8.63 0.85 -8.24
C LYS A 37 -8.55 -0.10 -7.05
N LEU A 38 -9.68 -0.50 -6.48
CA LEU A 38 -9.74 -1.43 -5.35
C LEU A 38 -9.14 -2.79 -5.73
N SER A 39 -9.41 -3.30 -6.94
CA SER A 39 -8.76 -4.50 -7.47
C SER A 39 -7.23 -4.33 -7.60
N ALA A 40 -6.77 -3.20 -8.14
CA ALA A 40 -5.34 -2.91 -8.27
C ALA A 40 -4.63 -2.82 -6.90
N TRP A 41 -5.26 -2.20 -5.90
CA TRP A 41 -4.70 -2.10 -4.55
C TRP A 41 -4.71 -3.44 -3.79
N MET A 42 -5.71 -4.29 -4.04
CA MET A 42 -5.70 -5.67 -3.53
C MET A 42 -4.56 -6.49 -4.14
N ALA A 43 -4.30 -6.35 -5.44
CA ALA A 43 -3.16 -6.99 -6.09
C ALA A 43 -1.83 -6.47 -5.51
N TYR A 44 -1.70 -5.16 -5.34
CA TYR A 44 -0.55 -4.52 -4.70
C TYR A 44 -0.28 -5.07 -3.28
N LYS A 45 -1.30 -5.17 -2.43
CA LYS A 45 -1.14 -5.73 -1.08
C LYS A 45 -0.69 -7.19 -1.12
N ASN A 46 -1.19 -7.96 -2.08
CA ASN A 46 -0.75 -9.35 -2.26
C ASN A 46 0.71 -9.42 -2.71
N GLU A 47 1.16 -8.52 -3.59
CA GLU A 47 2.57 -8.40 -3.96
C GLU A 47 3.44 -8.03 -2.75
N VAL A 48 3.09 -6.98 -2.01
CA VAL A 48 3.78 -6.55 -0.76
C VAL A 48 3.82 -7.67 0.28
N ARG A 49 2.76 -8.49 0.37
CA ARG A 49 2.74 -9.68 1.23
C ARG A 49 3.57 -10.82 0.68
N SER A 50 3.67 -10.96 -0.64
CA SER A 50 4.47 -11.99 -1.27
C SER A 50 5.96 -11.65 -1.29
N VAL A 51 6.33 -10.38 -1.10
CA VAL A 51 7.73 -9.97 -0.95
C VAL A 51 8.33 -10.66 0.27
N ASP A 52 9.34 -11.47 0.02
CA ASP A 52 10.05 -12.19 1.04
C ASP A 52 11.05 -11.30 1.76
N VAL A 53 10.59 -10.70 2.84
CA VAL A 53 11.37 -9.87 3.78
C VAL A 53 12.39 -10.66 4.59
N THR A 54 12.36 -12.00 4.54
CA THR A 54 13.23 -12.86 5.37
C THR A 54 14.58 -13.13 4.72
N THR A 55 14.66 -13.08 3.38
CA THR A 55 15.86 -13.45 2.63
C THR A 55 16.85 -12.29 2.49
N ASP A 56 16.39 -11.05 2.35
CA ASP A 56 17.26 -9.88 2.31
C ASP A 56 16.52 -8.61 2.78
N PRO A 57 16.57 -8.28 4.08
CA PRO A 57 15.83 -7.17 4.66
C PRO A 57 16.40 -5.78 4.33
N GLU A 58 17.55 -5.68 3.64
CA GLU A 58 18.22 -4.42 3.34
C GLU A 58 18.06 -3.99 1.86
N ASN A 59 17.79 -4.92 0.95
CA ASN A 59 17.59 -4.66 -0.50
C ASN A 59 16.19 -5.02 -0.99
N ILE A 60 15.16 -4.63 -0.24
CA ILE A 60 13.78 -4.87 -0.63
C ILE A 60 13.30 -3.75 -1.55
N ASN A 61 13.06 -4.10 -2.81
CA ASN A 61 12.41 -3.19 -3.75
C ASN A 61 10.90 -3.31 -3.61
N TRP A 62 10.29 -2.40 -2.84
CA TRP A 62 8.85 -2.39 -2.66
C TRP A 62 8.13 -2.01 -3.97
N PRO A 63 7.02 -2.68 -4.30
CA PRO A 63 6.20 -2.26 -5.44
C PRO A 63 5.74 -0.82 -5.19
N VAL A 64 5.64 -0.03 -6.27
CA VAL A 64 5.14 1.34 -6.22
C VAL A 64 3.70 1.36 -6.72
N PRO A 65 2.72 1.83 -5.94
CA PRO A 65 1.35 1.93 -6.40
C PRO A 65 1.28 2.89 -7.59
N ARG A 66 0.66 2.45 -8.68
CA ARG A 66 0.71 3.14 -9.99
C ARG A 66 0.00 4.49 -10.07
N ARG A 67 -0.73 4.92 -9.03
CA ARG A 67 -1.31 6.26 -8.99
C ARG A 67 -1.61 6.70 -7.57
N TYR A 68 -1.36 7.99 -7.34
CA TYR A 68 -1.32 8.75 -6.08
C TYR A 68 0.02 8.72 -5.37
N ARG A 69 0.69 9.88 -5.48
CA ARG A 69 1.76 10.32 -4.60
C ARG A 69 1.12 11.30 -3.60
N PRO A 70 0.57 10.87 -2.44
CA PRO A 70 0.23 11.80 -1.39
C PRO A 70 1.41 11.91 -0.42
N PHE A 71 1.80 13.17 -0.17
CA PHE A 71 2.54 13.69 0.99
C PHE A 71 3.43 12.70 1.77
N ASN A 72 4.75 12.86 1.58
CA ASN A 72 5.82 12.56 2.54
C ASN A 72 5.74 11.23 3.32
N ILE A 73 6.13 10.14 2.66
CA ILE A 73 6.69 8.96 3.34
C ILE A 73 8.22 8.89 3.19
N TRP A 74 8.79 9.70 2.27
CA TRP A 74 10.22 9.71 1.94
C TRP A 74 10.92 11.05 2.19
N SER A 75 10.28 11.99 2.91
CA SER A 75 10.95 13.24 3.29
C SER A 75 11.78 13.00 4.54
N THR A 76 13.06 12.73 4.30
CA THR A 76 14.22 12.97 5.18
C THR A 76 14.24 12.24 6.52
N GLY A 77 15.20 11.32 6.64
CA GLY A 77 15.72 10.86 7.92
C GLY A 77 16.23 12.02 8.78
N GLY A 78 16.16 11.83 10.09
CA GLY A 78 16.65 12.76 11.09
C GLY A 78 16.21 12.35 12.49
N ILE A 79 17.00 11.48 13.12
CA ILE A 79 17.36 11.52 14.56
C ILE A 79 16.48 12.42 15.44
N TYR A 80 15.63 11.82 16.29
CA TYR A 80 15.65 11.91 17.76
C TYR A 80 14.82 10.77 18.36
#